data_AF-A0A822F2D2-F1
#
_entry.id   AF-A0A822F2D2-F1
#
_cell.length_a   1.000
_cell.length_b   1.000
_cell.length_c   1.000
_cell.angle_alpha   90.00
_cell.angle_beta   90.00
_cell.angle_gamma   90.00
#
_symmetry.space_group_name_H-M   'P 1'
#
loop_
_entity.id
_entity.type
_entity.pdbx_description
1 polymer ?
#
loop_
_entity_poly.entity_id
_entity_poly.type
_entity_poly.pdbx_seq_one_letter_code
_entity_poly.pdbx_strand_id
1 'polypeptide(L)' 'HSKWLEVFMMNDISTLSTISNLKTLFARYGLCEEIISDNGTQFTSNEFTEFCARNGIRHICTSPGHPQSNGQAERYVDIV' A
#
# COMPACT_ATOMS: atom_id res chain seq x y z
N HIS A 1 -10.04 -16.12 2.32
CA HIS A 1 -9.46 -14.85 1.83
C HIS A 1 -10.30 -14.32 0.68
N SER A 2 -10.96 -13.18 0.88
CA SER A 2 -11.61 -12.42 -0.19
C SER A 2 -10.56 -11.74 -1.07
N LYS A 3 -10.83 -11.64 -2.38
CA LYS A 3 -10.03 -10.83 -3.33
C LYS A 3 -10.70 -9.48 -3.50
N TRP A 4 -10.71 -8.67 -2.44
CA TRP A 4 -11.32 -7.34 -2.45
C TRP A 4 -10.37 -6.32 -3.06
N LEU A 5 -10.86 -5.51 -3.99
CA LEU A 5 -10.11 -4.46 -4.68
C LEU A 5 -10.69 -3.10 -4.29
N GLU A 6 -9.84 -2.19 -3.82
CA GLU A 6 -10.19 -0.78 -3.59
C GLU A 6 -9.22 0.08 -4.40
N VAL A 7 -9.76 1.03 -5.17
CA VAL A 7 -8.98 1.92 -6.04
C VAL A 7 -9.17 3.36 -5.59
N PHE A 8 -8.06 4.07 -5.36
CA PHE A 8 -8.05 5.49 -5.04
C PHE A 8 -7.43 6.28 -6.19
N MET A 9 -8.17 7.22 -6.76
CA MET A 9 -7.62 8.17 -7.72
C MET A 9 -6.80 9.21 -6.98
N MET A 10 -5.50 9.28 -7.26
CA MET A 10 -4.57 10.21 -6.62
C MET A 10 -4.02 11.18 -7.66
N ASN A 11 -3.94 12.47 -7.31
CA ASN A 11 -3.39 13.52 -8.19
C ASN A 11 -1.85 13.59 -8.13
N ASP A 12 -1.26 12.93 -7.14
CA ASP A 12 0.18 12.89 -6.90
C ASP A 12 0.58 11.56 -6.24
N ILE A 13 1.84 11.20 -6.38
CA ILE A 13 2.45 9.98 -5.82
C ILE A 13 3.22 10.26 -4.52
N SER A 14 2.85 11.29 -3.76
CA SER A 14 3.54 11.59 -2.50
C SER A 14 3.19 10.58 -1.40
N THR A 15 4.12 10.42 -0.46
CA THR A 15 3.90 9.65 0.76
C THR A 15 2.68 10.14 1.54
N LEU A 16 2.50 11.46 1.67
CA LEU A 16 1.44 12.04 2.49
C LEU A 16 0.06 11.74 1.88
N SER A 17 -0.08 11.89 0.56
CA SER A 17 -1.30 11.53 -0.15
C SER A 17 -1.59 10.03 -0.03
N THR A 18 -0.55 9.19 -0.09
CA THR A 18 -0.68 7.73 0.11
C THR A 18 -1.18 7.39 1.51
N ILE A 19 -0.56 7.95 2.55
CA ILE A 19 -0.97 7.75 3.95
C ILE A 19 -2.40 8.24 4.18
N SER A 20 -2.80 9.37 3.58
CA SER A 20 -4.16 9.91 3.72
C SER A 20 -5.22 8.92 3.20
N ASN A 21 -4.96 8.33 2.03
CA ASN A 21 -5.85 7.30 1.46
C ASN A 21 -5.86 6.02 2.30
N LEU A 22 -4.71 5.56 2.80
CA LEU A 22 -4.63 4.40 3.69
C LEU A 22 -5.40 4.63 5.00
N LYS A 23 -5.31 5.83 5.60
CA LYS A 23 -6.13 6.17 6.78
C LYS A 23 -7.62 6.09 6.48
N THR A 24 -8.04 6.55 5.29
CA THR A 24 -9.44 6.45 4.85
C THR A 24 -9.87 4.99 4.68
N LEU A 25 -9.01 4.15 4.10
CA LEU A 25 -9.25 2.71 3.99
C LEU A 25 -9.40 2.07 5.38
N PHE A 26 -8.47 2.35 6.30
CA PHE A 26 -8.47 1.77 7.64
C PHE A 26 -9.63 2.26 8.51
N ALA A 27 -10.11 3.49 8.30
CA ALA A 27 -11.31 3.97 8.97
C ALA A 27 -12.57 3.17 8.59
N ARG A 28 -12.62 2.59 7.39
CA ARG A 28 -13.77 1.79 6.92
C ARG A 28 -13.67 0.32 7.32
N TYR A 29 -12.48 -0.26 7.23
CA TYR A 29 -12.30 -1.71 7.34
C TYR A 29 -11.45 -2.16 8.54
N GLY A 30 -10.91 -1.22 9.30
CA GLY A 30 -9.93 -1.48 10.36
C GLY A 30 -8.49 -1.48 9.88
N LEU A 31 -7.55 -1.54 10.83
CA LEU A 31 -6.13 -1.65 10.54
C LEU A 31 -5.80 -3.03 9.96
N CYS A 32 -4.90 -3.05 8.98
CA CYS A 32 -4.32 -4.30 8.48
C CYS A 32 -3.14 -4.74 9.36
N GLU A 33 -2.86 -6.04 9.38
CA GLU A 33 -1.67 -6.57 10.04
C GLU A 33 -0.40 -6.33 9.21
N GLU A 34 -0.55 -6.34 7.88
CA GLU A 34 0.56 -6.26 6.93
C GLU A 34 0.21 -5.49 5.66
N ILE A 35 1.18 -4.70 5.18
CA ILE A 35 1.18 -4.08 3.86
C ILE A 35 2.35 -4.66 3.07
N ILE A 36 2.05 -5.16 1.87
CA ILE A 36 3.04 -5.58 0.89
C ILE A 36 3.00 -4.58 -0.27
N SER A 37 4.11 -3.93 -0.58
CA SER A 37 4.21 -2.93 -1.66
C SER A 37 5.48 -3.09 -2.49
N ASP A 38 5.54 -2.42 -3.64
CA ASP A 38 6.80 -2.21 -4.36
C ASP A 38 7.75 -1.23 -3.63
N ASN A 39 8.93 -0.99 -4.21
CA ASN A 39 9.95 -0.07 -3.69
C ASN A 39 9.73 1.39 -4.11
N GLY A 40 8.50 1.79 -4.46
CA GLY A 40 8.17 3.16 -4.79
C GLY A 40 8.52 4.12 -3.67
N THR A 41 8.84 5.37 -4.04
CA THR A 41 9.35 6.38 -3.10
C THR A 41 8.33 6.70 -2.01
N GLN A 42 7.03 6.64 -2.30
CA GLN A 42 5.98 6.81 -1.30
C GLN A 42 6.01 5.74 -0.20
N PHE A 43 6.42 4.51 -0.50
CA PHE A 43 6.44 3.40 0.45
C PHE A 43 7.77 3.26 1.18
N THR A 44 8.86 3.77 0.62
CA THR A 44 10.22 3.68 1.20
C THR A 44 10.62 4.92 2.01
N SER A 45 9.77 5.95 2.04
CA SER A 45 10.00 7.16 2.83
C SER A 45 9.96 6.94 4.35
N ASN A 46 10.63 7.81 5.09
CA ASN A 46 10.66 7.75 6.55
C ASN A 46 9.26 7.96 7.16
N GLU A 47 8.49 8.88 6.58
CA GLU A 47 7.13 9.18 7.02
C GLU A 47 6.19 7.98 6.88
N PHE A 48 6.37 7.16 5.84
CA PHE A 48 5.61 5.93 5.66
C PHE A 48 6.01 4.87 6.69
N THR A 49 7.32 4.71 6.89
CA THR A 49 7.87 3.77 7.88
C THR A 49 7.36 4.09 9.29
N GLU A 50 7.40 5.37 9.69
CA GLU A 50 6.86 5.85 10.97
C GLU A 50 5.34 5.68 11.07
N PHE A 51 4.61 5.83 9.97
CA PHE A 51 3.18 5.58 9.94
C PHE A 51 2.88 4.09 10.20
N CYS A 52 3.56 3.17 9.53
CA CYS A 52 3.39 1.74 9.76
C CYS A 52 3.76 1.35 11.20
N ALA A 53 4.90 1.81 11.69
CA ALA A 53 5.35 1.53 13.06
C ALA A 53 4.35 2.02 14.12
N ARG A 54 3.81 3.24 13.98
CA ARG A 54 2.83 3.79 14.93
C ARG A 54 1.50 3.04 14.95
N ASN A 55 1.14 2.40 13.85
CA ASN A 55 -0.11 1.64 13.73
C ASN A 55 0.11 0.13 13.94
N GLY A 56 1.33 -0.32 14.27
CA GLY A 56 1.65 -1.73 14.44
C GLY A 56 1.55 -2.56 13.15
N ILE A 57 1.67 -1.89 11.99
CA ILE A 57 1.54 -2.52 10.68
C ILE A 57 2.91 -3.04 10.24
N ARG A 58 2.99 -4.31 9.85
CA ARG A 58 4.20 -4.87 9.24
C ARG A 58 4.27 -4.46 7.77
N HIS A 59 5.29 -3.68 7.41
CA HIS A 59 5.50 -3.29 6.02
C HIS A 59 6.58 -4.15 5.37
N ILE A 60 6.25 -4.77 4.23
CA ILE A 60 7.17 -5.58 3.43
C ILE A 60 7.26 -4.97 2.03
N CYS A 61 8.46 -4.57 1.64
CA CYS A 61 8.75 -4.20 0.26
C CYS A 61 9.10 -5.44 -0.55
N THR A 62 8.44 -5.64 -1.68
CA THR A 62 8.79 -6.71 -2.63
C THR A 62 10.09 -6.35 -3.35
N SER A 63 11.04 -7.28 -3.40
CA SER A 63 12.31 -7.08 -4.09
C SER A 63 12.10 -6.82 -5.60
N PRO A 64 12.91 -5.96 -6.27
CA PRO A 64 12.89 -5.82 -7.72
C PRO A 64 13.28 -7.17 -8.35
N GLY A 65 12.28 -7.94 -8.82
CA GLY A 65 12.49 -9.30 -9.33
C GLY A 65 11.58 -10.36 -8.72
N HIS A 66 10.66 -10.00 -7.82
CA HIS A 66 9.52 -10.86 -7.44
C HIS A 66 8.17 -10.23 -7.85
N PRO A 67 7.88 -10.13 -9.16
CA PRO A 67 6.61 -9.64 -9.67
C PRO A 67 5.44 -10.58 -9.36
N GLN A 68 5.62 -11.71 -8.68
CA GLN A 68 4.49 -12.57 -8.30
C GLN A 68 3.73 -12.05 -7.07
N SER A 69 4.41 -11.40 -6.12
CA SER A 69 3.76 -10.82 -4.94
C SER A 69 3.04 -9.51 -5.24
N ASN A 70 3.65 -8.65 -6.07
CA ASN A 70 3.00 -7.44 -6.58
C ASN A 70 2.15 -7.69 -7.83
N GLY A 71 2.34 -8.82 -8.53
CA GLY A 71 1.70 -9.08 -9.82
C GLY A 71 0.21 -9.30 -9.74
N GLN A 72 -0.36 -9.57 -8.55
CA GLN A 72 -1.81 -9.48 -8.37
C GLN A 72 -2.25 -8.03 -8.46
N ALA A 73 -1.61 -7.11 -7.74
CA ALA A 73 -1.90 -5.68 -7.82
C ALA A 73 -1.69 -5.14 -9.24
N GLU A 74 -0.59 -5.49 -9.91
CA GLU A 74 -0.32 -5.08 -11.31
C GLU A 74 -1.37 -5.64 -12.28
N ARG A 75 -1.77 -6.92 -12.14
CA ARG A 75 -2.84 -7.50 -12.95
C ARG A 75 -4.19 -6.80 -12.74
N TYR A 76 -4.47 -6.28 -11.56
CA TYR A 76 -5.70 -5.52 -11.32
C TYR A 76 -5.65 -4.12 -11.93
N VAL A 77 -4.47 -3.50 -12.01
CA VAL A 77 -4.29 -2.21 -12.72
C VAL A 77 -4.55 -2.38 -14.22
N ASP A 78 -4.18 -3.51 -14.83
CA ASP A 78 -4.45 -3.78 -16.25
C ASP A 78 -5.92 -4.04 -16.59
N ILE A 79 -6.75 -4.34 -15.58
CA ILE A 79 -8.17 -4.73 -15.77
C ILE A 79 -9.14 -3.56 -15.48
N VAL A 80 -8.67 -2.50 -14.81
CA VAL A 80 -9.44 -1.28 -14.50
C VAL A 80 -9.23 -0.22 -15.58
#